data_AF-B1GZX5-F1
#
_entry.id   AF-B1GZX5-F1
#
_cell.length_a   1.000
_cell.length_b   1.000
_cell.length_c   1.000
_cell.angle_alpha   90.00
_cell.angle_beta   90.00
_cell.angle_gamma   90.00
#
_symmetry.space_group_name_H-M   'P 1'
#
loop_
_entity.id
_entity.type
_entity.pdbx_description
1 polymer ?
#
loop_
_entity_poly.entity_id
_entity_poly.type
_entity_poly.pdbx_seq_one_letter_code
_entity_poly.pdbx_strand_id
1 'polypeptide(L)' 'MNKKQLNFEKSLKKLEEIVSEIENADPDLDKALALFAEGAELIKSCLAKLNETKKKIEVIISSGKTEFFKE' A
#
# COMPACT_ATOMS: atom_id res chain seq x y z
N MET A 1 11.25 12.94 3.89
CA MET A 1 10.34 11.79 3.64
C MET A 1 11.16 10.56 3.34
N ASN A 2 10.98 9.47 4.09
CA ASN A 2 11.75 8.23 3.87
C ASN A 2 11.26 7.53 2.58
N LYS A 3 12.14 6.87 1.81
CA LYS A 3 11.79 6.22 0.53
C LYS A 3 10.59 5.27 0.68
N LYS A 4 10.47 4.63 1.84
CA LYS A 4 9.35 3.72 2.17
C LYS A 4 8.01 4.45 2.28
N GLN A 5 7.99 5.65 2.87
CA GLN A 5 6.78 6.48 2.95
C GLN A 5 6.38 6.98 1.57
N LEU A 6 7.35 7.48 0.78
CA LEU A 6 7.10 7.89 -0.61
C LEU A 6 6.53 6.76 -1.45
N ASN A 7 6.99 5.52 -1.25
CA ASN A 7 6.44 4.37 -1.97
C ASN A 7 5.02 4.03 -1.52
N PHE A 8 4.72 4.12 -0.22
CA PHE A 8 3.36 3.88 0.28
C PHE A 8 2.37 4.94 -0.20
N GLU A 9 2.72 6.22 -0.11
CA GLU A 9 1.91 7.33 -0.63
C GLU A 9 1.69 7.21 -2.15
N LYS A 10 2.71 6.81 -2.91
CA LYS A 10 2.57 6.52 -4.34
C LYS A 10 1.60 5.36 -4.61
N SER A 11 1.68 4.27 -3.84
CA SER A 11 0.76 3.14 -3.99
C SER A 11 -0.68 3.54 -3.66
N LEU A 12 -0.89 4.37 -2.63
CA LEU A 12 -2.21 4.91 -2.29
C LEU A 12 -2.75 5.81 -3.41
N LYS A 13 -1.93 6.75 -3.90
CA LYS A 13 -2.32 7.61 -5.02
C LYS A 13 -2.68 6.80 -6.26
N LYS A 14 -1.91 5.75 -6.56
CA LYS A 14 -2.21 4.86 -7.70
C LYS A 14 -3.53 4.11 -7.50
N LEU A 15 -3.85 3.70 -6.27
CA LEU A 15 -5.14 3.09 -5.96
C LEU A 15 -6.30 4.08 -6.15
N GLU A 16 -6.14 5.34 -5.75
CA GLU A 16 -7.12 6.41 -6.00
C GLU A 16 -7.34 6.63 -7.51
N GLU A 17 -6.27 6.63 -8.30
CA GLU A 17 -6.34 6.73 -9.77
C GLU A 17 -7.09 5.55 -10.38
N ILE A 18 -6.83 4.31 -9.91
CA ILE A 18 -7.53 3.10 -10.38
C ILE A 18 -9.03 3.18 -10.04
N VAL A 19 -9.38 3.56 -8.81
CA VAL A 19 -10.78 3.72 -8.40
C VAL A 19 -11.47 4.76 -9.26
N SER A 20 -10.83 5.91 -9.48
CA SER A 20 -11.35 6.96 -10.34
C SER A 20 -11.54 6.47 -11.79
N GLU A 21 -10.62 5.67 -12.33
CA GLU A 21 -10.75 5.13 -13.68
C GLU A 21 -11.92 4.13 -13.80
N ILE A 22 -12.11 3.27 -12.79
CA ILE A 22 -13.25 2.35 -12.74
C ILE A 22 -14.57 3.12 -12.64
N GLU A 23 -14.64 4.18 -11.84
CA GLU A 23 -15.86 4.98 -11.63
C GLU A 23 -16.22 5.89 -12.82
N ASN A 24 -15.23 6.44 -13.53
CA ASN A 24 -15.47 7.47 -14.54
C ASN A 24 -15.40 6.97 -15.99
N ALA A 25 -14.73 5.85 -16.27
CA ALA A 25 -14.39 5.48 -17.64
C ALA A 25 -15.28 4.40 -18.28
N ASP A 26 -16.32 3.90 -17.58
CA ASP A 26 -17.11 2.71 -17.94
C ASP A 26 -16.24 1.68 -18.70
N PRO A 27 -15.14 1.22 -18.06
CA PRO A 27 -14.17 0.40 -18.74
C PRO A 27 -14.85 -0.87 -19.26
N ASP A 28 -14.48 -1.31 -20.47
CA ASP A 28 -14.85 -2.64 -20.91
C ASP A 28 -14.38 -3.70 -19.88
N LEU A 29 -15.00 -4.88 -19.93
CA LEU A 29 -14.78 -5.91 -18.92
C LEU A 29 -13.30 -6.28 -18.75
N ASP A 30 -12.53 -6.33 -19.85
CA ASP A 30 -11.11 -6.68 -19.82
C ASP A 30 -10.29 -5.60 -19.12
N LYS A 31 -10.59 -4.33 -19.42
CA LYS A 31 -9.96 -3.18 -18.76
C LYS A 31 -10.34 -3.10 -17.29
N ALA A 32 -11.61 -3.35 -16.95
CA ALA A 32 -12.08 -3.38 -15.56
C ALA A 32 -11.36 -4.47 -14.75
N LEU A 33 -11.20 -5.67 -15.33
CA LEU A 33 -10.47 -6.78 -14.73
C LEU A 33 -8.98 -6.45 -14.53
N ALA A 34 -8.35 -5.80 -15.51
CA ALA A 34 -6.95 -5.39 -15.41
C ALA A 34 -6.74 -4.36 -14.28
N LEU A 35 -7.60 -3.34 -14.22
CA LEU A 35 -7.60 -2.32 -13.17
C LEU A 35 -7.82 -2.93 -11.78
N PHE A 36 -8.77 -3.86 -11.67
CA PHE A 36 -9.04 -4.57 -10.43
C PHE A 36 -7.83 -5.40 -9.98
N ALA A 37 -7.19 -6.14 -10.90
CA ALA A 37 -6.01 -6.94 -10.60
C ALA A 37 -4.84 -6.07 -10.11
N GLU A 38 -4.61 -4.92 -10.76
CA GLU A 38 -3.61 -3.95 -10.33
C GLU A 38 -3.93 -3.38 -8.95
N GLY A 39 -5.17 -2.97 -8.72
CA GLY A 39 -5.64 -2.46 -7.42
C GLY A 39 -5.48 -3.48 -6.30
N ALA A 40 -5.80 -4.76 -6.55
CA ALA A 40 -5.65 -5.85 -5.59
C ALA A 40 -4.18 -6.08 -5.18
N GLU A 41 -3.25 -6.05 -6.14
CA GLU A 41 -1.83 -6.21 -5.84
C GLU A 41 -1.26 -5.00 -5.09
N LEU A 42 -1.71 -3.78 -5.40
CA LEU A 42 -1.35 -2.58 -4.64
C LEU A 42 -1.84 -2.66 -3.19
N ILE A 43 -3.10 -3.05 -2.97
CA ILE A 43 -3.68 -3.24 -1.64
C ILE A 43 -2.88 -4.27 -0.85
N LYS A 44 -2.57 -5.42 -1.46
CA LYS A 44 -1.77 -6.49 -0.84
C LYS A 44 -0.39 -6.01 -0.43
N SER A 45 0.29 -5.24 -1.28
CA SER A 45 1.59 -4.63 -0.98
C SER A 45 1.51 -3.63 0.19
N CYS A 46 0.50 -2.76 0.19
CA CYS A 46 0.23 -1.81 1.27
C CYS A 46 -0.04 -2.53 2.59
N LEU A 47 -0.90 -3.55 2.61
CA LEU A 47 -1.20 -4.35 3.79
C LEU A 47 0.04 -5.08 4.32
N ALA A 48 0.86 -5.66 3.43
CA ALA A 48 2.13 -6.28 3.83
C ALA A 48 3.05 -5.26 4.52
N LYS A 49 3.12 -4.03 4.00
CA LYS A 49 3.95 -2.98 4.57
C LYS A 49 3.44 -2.49 5.93
N LEU A 50 2.13 -2.32 6.05
CA LEU A 50 1.47 -1.96 7.32
C LEU A 50 1.69 -3.06 8.36
N ASN A 51 1.57 -4.33 7.98
CA ASN A 51 1.84 -5.47 8.87
C ASN A 51 3.31 -5.53 9.32
N GLU A 52 4.27 -5.31 8.43
CA GLU A 52 5.70 -5.21 8.79
C GLU A 52 5.91 -4.08 9.81
N THR A 53 5.31 -2.93 9.57
CA THR A 53 5.42 -1.76 10.45
C THR A 53 4.76 -2.02 11.81
N LYS A 54 3.58 -2.66 11.83
CA LYS A 54 2.89 -3.06 13.06
C LYS A 54 3.75 -4.00 13.90
N LYS A 55 4.37 -5.01 13.29
CA LYS A 55 5.29 -5.93 13.99
C LYS A 55 6.46 -5.19 14.62
N LYS A 56 7.06 -4.22 13.93
CA LYS A 56 8.13 -3.38 14.50
C LYS A 56 7.66 -2.57 15.71
N ILE A 57 6.43 -2.03 15.64
CA ILE A 57 5.81 -1.32 16.77
C ILE A 57 5.57 -2.27 17.96
N GLU A 58 5.04 -3.46 17.73
CA GLU A 58 4.82 -4.47 18.77
C GLU A 58 6.12 -4.88 19.47
N VAL A 59 7.22 -5.02 18.72
CA VAL A 59 8.55 -5.29 19.29
C VAL A 59 9.03 -4.14 20.17
N ILE A 60 8.82 -2.89 19.78
CA ILE A 60 9.16 -1.73 20.63
C ILE A 60 8.36 -1.76 21.93
N ILE A 61 7.05 -1.96 21.84
CA ILE A 61 6.17 -1.95 23.02
C ILE A 61 6.55 -3.10 23.97
N SER A 62 6.87 -4.27 23.44
CA SER A 62 7.19 -5.46 24.25
C SER A 62 8.62 -5.48 24.80
N SER A 63 9.61 -4.92 24.09
CA SER A 63 11.03 -5.05 24.46
C SER A 63 11.73 -3.72 24.78
N GLY A 64 11.11 -2.58 24.49
CA GLY A 64 11.73 -1.26 24.59
C GLY A 64 12.84 -1.00 23.55
N LYS A 65 13.16 -1.97 22.67
CA LYS A 65 14.24 -1.85 21.68
C LYS A 65 13.80 -1.03 20.47
N THR A 66 14.38 0.15 20.29
CA THR A 66 14.08 1.09 19.19
C THR A 66 14.97 0.90 17.95
N GLU A 67 15.87 -0.08 17.95
CA GLU A 67 16.91 -0.25 16.93
C GLU A 67 16.37 -0.57 15.52
N PHE A 68 15.10 -0.96 15.40
CA PHE A 68 14.45 -1.36 14.14
C PHE A 68 14.10 -0.21 13.18
N PHE A 69 14.32 1.06 13.59
CA PHE A 69 13.97 2.25 12.80
C PHE A 69 15.18 3.02 12.23
N LYS A 70 16.39 2.45 12.28
CA LYS A 70 17.56 3.02 11.62
C LYS A 70 17.59 2.66 10.13
N GLU A 71 16.93 3.48 9.31
CA GLU A 71 17.10 3.55 7.84
C GLU A 71 17.06 4.99 7.34
#